data_AF-A0AAV5JIP3-F1
#
_entry.id   AF-A0AAV5JIP3-F1
#
_cell.length_a   1.000
_cell.length_b   1.000
_cell.length_c   1.000
_cell.angle_alpha   90.00
_cell.angle_beta   90.00
_cell.angle_gamma   90.00
#
_symmetry.space_group_name_H-M   'P 1'
#
loop_
_entity.id
_entity.type
_entity.pdbx_description
1 polymer ?
#
loop_
_entity_poly.entity_id
_entity_poly.type
_entity_poly.pdbx_seq_one_letter_code
_entity_poly.pdbx_strand_id
1 'polypeptide(L)'
;MAPVAARRAHNPIEQTASTSVMQREKKIKMDKKINKTMKRLKVDIAKISKDQRSIREEQRKIREKLEEIGSQCAQLREETELIFKQKAGNQVLLILVFQIIKARQGRDFGKAASLACTLRFVFSNHLFYARVISS
;
A
#
# COMPACT_ATOMS: atom_id res chain seq x y z
N MET A 1 96.98 -6.29 33.47
CA MET A 1 96.32 -6.27 32.14
C MET A 1 94.83 -6.55 32.33
N ALA A 2 93.97 -5.60 31.96
CA ALA A 2 92.54 -5.83 31.66
C ALA A 2 92.10 -4.71 30.69
N PRO A 3 91.40 -4.99 29.57
CA PRO A 3 91.08 -3.96 28.60
C PRO A 3 89.88 -3.14 29.10
N VAL A 4 90.02 -1.82 29.05
CA VAL A 4 88.94 -0.87 29.32
C VAL A 4 87.94 -0.96 28.17
N ALA A 5 86.77 -1.56 28.43
CA ALA A 5 85.66 -1.60 27.50
C ALA A 5 85.14 -0.17 27.28
N ALA A 6 85.33 0.34 26.06
CA ALA A 6 84.74 1.60 25.61
C ALA A 6 83.21 1.51 25.71
N ARG A 7 82.62 2.23 26.66
CA ARG A 7 81.16 2.39 26.72
C ARG A 7 80.72 3.19 25.50
N ARG A 8 80.08 2.51 24.56
CA ARG A 8 79.39 3.14 23.44
C ARG A 8 78.26 3.99 24.03
N ALA A 9 78.42 5.30 24.03
CA ALA A 9 77.41 6.23 24.52
C ALA A 9 76.13 6.04 23.69
N HIS A 10 75.05 5.68 24.36
CA HIS A 10 73.74 5.48 23.76
C HIS A 10 73.18 6.86 23.40
N ASN A 11 73.08 7.17 22.10
CA ASN A 11 72.70 8.50 21.64
C ASN A 11 71.16 8.62 21.61
N PRO A 12 70.53 9.44 22.48
CA PRO A 12 69.05 9.50 22.59
C PRO A 12 68.35 10.07 21.35
N ILE A 13 69.11 10.80 20.53
CA ILE A 13 68.61 11.50 19.34
C ILE A 13 68.28 10.53 18.21
N GLU A 14 69.02 9.43 18.05
CA GLU A 14 68.74 8.41 17.02
C GLU A 14 67.49 7.57 17.35
N GLN A 15 67.25 7.28 18.64
CA GLN A 15 66.07 6.53 19.06
C GLN A 15 64.77 7.35 19.00
N THR A 16 64.83 8.64 19.33
CA THR A 16 63.67 9.55 19.25
C THR A 16 63.28 9.83 17.80
N ALA A 17 64.26 10.01 16.90
CA ALA A 17 64.01 10.13 15.46
C ALA A 17 63.35 8.86 14.88
N SER A 18 63.88 7.68 15.18
CA SER A 18 63.34 6.39 14.73
C SER A 18 61.91 6.12 15.25
N THR A 19 61.62 6.52 16.49
CA THR A 19 60.27 6.40 17.09
C THR A 19 59.26 7.35 16.42
N SER A 20 59.67 8.57 16.09
CA SER A 20 58.82 9.56 15.40
C SER A 20 58.44 9.13 13.98
N VAL A 21 59.37 8.50 13.25
CA VAL A 21 59.16 7.98 11.90
C VAL A 21 58.18 6.80 11.94
N MET A 22 58.35 5.88 12.89
CA MET A 22 57.45 4.75 13.13
C MET A 22 56.01 5.18 13.46
N GLN A 23 55.83 6.25 14.26
CA GLN A 23 54.51 6.81 14.55
C GLN A 23 53.87 7.43 13.30
N ARG A 24 54.65 8.12 12.48
CA ARG A 24 54.19 8.73 11.23
C ARG A 24 53.73 7.68 10.21
N GLU A 25 54.46 6.56 10.09
CA GLU A 25 54.07 5.45 9.23
C GLU A 25 52.78 4.76 9.69
N LYS A 26 52.62 4.55 11.00
CA LYS A 26 51.37 4.01 11.58
C LYS A 26 50.17 4.91 11.25
N LYS A 27 50.34 6.22 11.39
CA LYS A 27 49.31 7.20 11.02
C LYS A 27 48.95 7.12 9.53
N ILE A 28 49.93 7.09 8.63
CA ILE A 28 49.71 6.95 7.18
C ILE A 28 48.96 5.66 6.84
N LYS A 29 49.31 4.54 7.49
CA LYS A 29 48.62 3.24 7.29
C LYS A 29 47.16 3.31 7.76
N MET A 30 46.91 3.95 8.90
CA MET A 30 45.57 4.18 9.44
C MET A 30 44.74 5.07 8.50
N ASP A 31 45.28 6.20 8.05
CA ASP A 31 44.61 7.12 7.13
C ASP A 31 44.28 6.43 5.80
N LYS A 32 45.17 5.58 5.27
CA LYS A 32 44.90 4.74 4.09
C LYS A 32 43.75 3.77 4.33
N LYS A 33 43.66 3.15 5.52
CA LYS A 33 42.56 2.24 5.89
C LYS A 33 41.24 3.00 5.96
N ILE A 34 41.22 4.15 6.63
CA ILE A 34 40.05 5.03 6.74
C ILE A 34 39.60 5.51 5.36
N ASN A 35 40.52 5.91 4.48
CA ASN A 35 40.16 6.37 3.14
C ASN A 35 39.56 5.22 2.31
N LYS A 36 40.07 3.98 2.45
CA LYS A 36 39.49 2.80 1.80
C LYS A 36 38.08 2.48 2.31
N THR A 37 37.82 2.61 3.62
CA THR A 37 36.47 2.40 4.16
C THR A 37 35.53 3.51 3.73
N MET A 38 35.98 4.77 3.74
CA MET A 38 35.19 5.92 3.29
C MET A 38 34.79 5.81 1.81
N LYS A 39 35.69 5.34 0.95
CA LYS A 39 35.37 5.08 -0.47
C LYS A 39 34.29 4.02 -0.64
N ARG A 40 34.37 2.92 0.11
CA ARG A 40 33.33 1.88 0.11
C ARG A 40 31.99 2.40 0.59
N LEU A 41 32.00 3.11 1.73
CA LEU A 41 30.80 3.71 2.30
C LEU A 41 30.10 4.65 1.31
N LYS A 42 30.85 5.47 0.56
CA LYS A 42 30.29 6.36 -0.48
C LYS A 42 29.59 5.59 -1.59
N VAL A 43 30.16 4.46 -2.03
CA VAL A 43 29.54 3.60 -3.05
C VAL A 43 28.25 2.98 -2.50
N ASP A 44 28.28 2.47 -1.27
CA ASP A 44 27.12 1.86 -0.63
C ASP A 44 25.99 2.88 -0.44
N ILE A 45 26.30 4.08 0.03
CA ILE A 45 25.34 5.19 0.16
C ILE A 45 24.73 5.55 -1.18
N ALA A 46 25.53 5.64 -2.25
CA ALA A 46 25.03 5.93 -3.58
C ALA A 46 24.07 4.84 -4.08
N LYS A 47 24.39 3.56 -3.83
CA LYS A 47 23.52 2.43 -4.16
C LYS A 47 22.21 2.48 -3.38
N ILE A 48 22.27 2.63 -2.06
CA ILE A 48 21.08 2.76 -1.19
C ILE A 48 20.21 3.93 -1.65
N SER A 49 20.82 5.06 -2.01
CA SER A 49 20.08 6.24 -2.48
C SER A 49 19.37 6.00 -3.82
N LYS A 50 19.92 5.14 -4.68
CA LYS A 50 19.26 4.71 -5.92
C LYS A 50 18.10 3.76 -5.61
N ASP A 51 18.33 2.77 -4.75
CA ASP A 51 17.33 1.78 -4.38
C ASP A 51 16.14 2.45 -3.69
N GLN A 52 16.39 3.39 -2.76
CA GLN A 52 15.34 4.17 -2.10
C GLN A 52 14.50 5.02 -3.07
N ARG A 53 15.11 5.57 -4.13
CA ARG A 53 14.35 6.28 -5.17
C ARG A 53 13.42 5.33 -5.92
N SER A 54 13.91 4.16 -6.29
CA SER A 54 13.09 3.12 -6.93
C SER A 54 11.93 2.68 -6.03
N ILE A 55 12.21 2.44 -4.73
CA ILE A 55 11.18 2.03 -3.76
C ILE A 55 10.08 3.10 -3.64
N ARG A 56 10.45 4.38 -3.54
CA ARG A 56 9.47 5.47 -3.46
C ARG A 56 8.58 5.54 -4.69
N GLU A 57 9.16 5.33 -5.87
CA GLU A 57 8.42 5.33 -7.12
C GLU A 57 7.44 4.14 -7.22
N GLU A 58 7.88 2.94 -6.86
CA GLU A 58 6.98 1.77 -6.83
C GLU A 58 5.87 1.95 -5.78
N GLN A 59 6.18 2.50 -4.61
CA GLN A 59 5.16 2.82 -3.60
C GLN A 59 4.14 3.86 -4.10
N ARG A 60 4.56 4.84 -4.91
CA ARG A 60 3.65 5.80 -5.54
C ARG A 60 2.67 5.08 -6.47
N LYS A 61 3.17 4.23 -7.37
CA LYS A 61 2.34 3.43 -8.28
C LYS A 61 1.38 2.51 -7.54
N ILE A 62 1.81 1.89 -6.44
CA ILE A 62 0.95 1.05 -5.61
C ILE A 62 -0.19 1.88 -5.00
N ARG A 63 0.09 3.08 -4.48
CA ARG A 63 -0.94 3.97 -3.93
C ARG A 63 -1.97 4.37 -4.98
N GLU A 64 -1.53 4.77 -6.17
CA GLU A 64 -2.42 5.14 -7.28
C GLU A 64 -3.35 3.98 -7.66
N LYS A 65 -2.81 2.76 -7.78
CA LYS A 65 -3.63 1.57 -8.04
C LYS A 65 -4.61 1.25 -6.92
N LEU A 66 -4.21 1.42 -5.66
CA LEU A 66 -5.09 1.20 -4.52
C LEU A 66 -6.23 2.22 -4.47
N GLU A 67 -5.97 3.47 -4.82
CA GLU A 67 -7.00 4.51 -4.94
C GLU A 67 -7.99 4.18 -6.07
N GLU A 68 -7.49 3.72 -7.22
CA GLU A 68 -8.34 3.26 -8.34
C GLU A 68 -9.22 2.07 -7.93
N ILE A 69 -8.63 1.05 -7.28
CA ILE A 69 -9.38 -0.11 -6.76
C ILE A 69 -10.41 0.34 -5.72
N GLY A 70 -10.06 1.29 -4.85
CA GLY A 70 -10.97 1.85 -3.87
C GLY A 70 -12.19 2.51 -4.51
N SER A 71 -11.97 3.30 -5.57
CA SER A 71 -13.03 3.93 -6.35
C SER A 71 -13.93 2.90 -7.03
N GLN A 72 -13.34 1.88 -7.69
CA GLN A 72 -14.08 0.79 -8.31
C GLN A 72 -14.92 0.01 -7.29
N CYS A 73 -14.36 -0.28 -6.11
CA CYS A 73 -15.10 -0.94 -5.04
C CYS A 73 -16.29 -0.11 -4.56
N ALA A 74 -16.15 1.21 -4.47
CA ALA A 74 -17.24 2.10 -4.08
C ALA A 74 -18.38 2.07 -5.11
N GLN A 75 -18.04 2.16 -6.40
CA GLN A 75 -19.01 2.07 -7.50
C GLN A 75 -19.73 0.71 -7.50
N LEU A 76 -18.99 -0.39 -7.41
CA LEU A 76 -19.58 -1.74 -7.35
C LEU A 76 -20.54 -1.90 -6.16
N ARG A 77 -20.21 -1.30 -5.01
CA ARG A 77 -21.09 -1.33 -3.83
C ARG A 77 -22.39 -0.58 -4.08
N GLU A 78 -22.32 0.60 -4.70
CA GLU A 78 -23.49 1.39 -5.07
C GLU A 78 -24.36 0.62 -6.08
N GLU A 79 -23.79 0.14 -7.18
CA GLU A 79 -24.50 -0.67 -8.18
C GLU A 79 -25.17 -1.90 -7.57
N THR A 80 -24.45 -2.60 -6.68
CA THR A 80 -24.99 -3.76 -5.97
C THR A 80 -26.19 -3.38 -5.09
N GLU A 81 -26.11 -2.27 -4.36
CA GLU A 81 -27.22 -1.79 -3.54
C GLU A 81 -28.46 -1.47 -4.42
N LEU A 82 -28.25 -0.87 -5.59
CA LEU A 82 -29.31 -0.60 -6.56
C LEU A 82 -29.96 -1.89 -7.06
N ILE A 83 -29.14 -2.89 -7.41
CA ILE A 83 -29.64 -4.21 -7.83
C ILE A 83 -30.46 -4.86 -6.72
N PHE A 84 -30.02 -4.78 -5.46
CA PHE A 84 -30.78 -5.32 -4.33
C PHE A 84 -32.13 -4.62 -4.13
N LYS A 85 -32.17 -3.29 -4.22
CA LYS A 85 -33.42 -2.50 -4.16
C LYS A 85 -34.37 -2.91 -5.29
N GLN A 86 -33.85 -3.00 -6.52
CA GLN A 86 -34.63 -3.42 -7.68
C GLN A 86 -35.16 -4.84 -7.54
N LYS A 87 -34.32 -5.77 -7.07
CA LYS A 87 -34.68 -7.17 -6.81
C LYS A 87 -35.79 -7.29 -5.77
N ALA A 88 -35.70 -6.56 -4.66
CA ALA A 88 -36.72 -6.57 -3.62
C ALA A 88 -38.07 -6.09 -4.16
N GLY A 89 -38.08 -4.99 -4.92
CA GLY A 89 -39.30 -4.50 -5.57
C GLY A 89 -39.89 -5.52 -6.54
N ASN A 90 -39.07 -6.12 -7.40
CA ASN A 90 -39.51 -7.16 -8.33
C ASN A 90 -40.11 -8.39 -7.61
N GLN A 91 -39.52 -8.79 -6.48
CA GLN A 91 -40.06 -9.90 -5.67
C GLN A 91 -41.46 -9.56 -5.13
N VAL A 92 -41.66 -8.35 -4.61
CA VAL A 92 -42.98 -7.91 -4.12
C VAL A 92 -44.00 -7.92 -5.26
N LEU A 93 -43.65 -7.41 -6.44
CA LEU A 93 -44.53 -7.42 -7.61
C LEU A 93 -44.92 -8.85 -8.01
N LEU A 94 -43.95 -9.77 -8.04
CA LEU A 94 -44.20 -11.17 -8.39
C LEU A 94 -45.14 -11.85 -7.38
N ILE A 95 -44.94 -11.61 -6.08
CA ILE A 95 -45.80 -12.14 -5.02
C ILE A 95 -47.24 -11.64 -5.20
N LEU A 96 -47.44 -10.34 -5.46
CA LEU A 96 -48.76 -9.76 -5.68
C LEU A 96 -49.46 -10.38 -6.90
N VAL A 97 -48.74 -10.53 -8.02
CA VAL A 97 -49.29 -11.18 -9.23
C VAL A 97 -49.70 -12.62 -8.93
N PHE A 98 -48.86 -13.38 -8.22
CA PHE A 98 -49.18 -14.74 -7.82
C PHE A 98 -50.43 -14.82 -6.93
N GLN A 99 -50.54 -13.91 -5.94
CA GLN A 99 -51.71 -13.84 -5.07
C GLN A 99 -52.99 -13.47 -5.82
N ILE A 100 -52.92 -12.59 -6.82
CA ILE A 100 -54.05 -12.25 -7.69
C ILE A 100 -54.52 -13.48 -8.46
N ILE A 101 -53.60 -14.24 -9.05
CA ILE A 101 -53.91 -15.48 -9.78
C ILE A 101 -54.59 -16.48 -8.82
N LYS A 102 -54.07 -16.64 -7.61
CA LYS A 102 -54.66 -17.51 -6.59
C LYS A 102 -56.06 -17.06 -6.16
N ALA A 103 -56.28 -15.77 -5.94
CA ALA A 103 -57.60 -15.23 -5.58
C ALA A 103 -58.62 -15.47 -6.71
N ARG A 104 -58.22 -15.26 -7.97
CA ARG A 104 -59.08 -15.55 -9.14
C ARG A 104 -59.39 -17.04 -9.28
N GLN A 105 -58.42 -17.93 -9.08
CA GLN A 105 -58.64 -19.37 -9.05
C GLN A 105 -59.64 -19.77 -7.95
N GLY A 106 -59.55 -19.13 -6.78
CA GLY A 106 -60.48 -19.29 -5.67
C GLY A 106 -61.83 -18.56 -5.85
N ARG A 107 -62.08 -17.91 -7.00
CA ARG A 107 -63.26 -17.07 -7.26
C ARG A 107 -63.47 -15.91 -6.27
N ASP A 108 -62.43 -15.52 -5.54
CA ASP A 108 -62.43 -14.34 -4.67
C ASP A 108 -62.04 -13.09 -5.47
N PHE A 109 -63.02 -12.56 -6.21
CA PHE A 109 -62.81 -11.39 -7.06
C PHE A 109 -62.62 -10.09 -6.27
N GLY A 110 -63.19 -10.01 -5.05
CA GLY A 110 -63.01 -8.85 -4.17
C GLY A 110 -61.54 -8.71 -3.74
N LYS A 111 -60.93 -9.80 -3.27
CA LYS A 111 -59.50 -9.83 -2.94
C LYS A 111 -58.62 -9.62 -4.16
N ALA A 112 -58.96 -10.23 -5.30
CA ALA A 112 -58.21 -10.04 -6.54
C ALA A 112 -58.20 -8.57 -6.99
N ALA A 113 -59.32 -7.86 -6.88
CA ALA A 113 -59.44 -6.45 -7.22
C ALA A 113 -58.62 -5.57 -6.27
N SER A 114 -58.69 -5.83 -4.95
CA SER A 114 -57.90 -5.13 -3.94
C SER A 114 -56.39 -5.29 -4.21
N LEU A 115 -55.92 -6.52 -4.43
CA LEU A 115 -54.52 -6.80 -4.76
C LEU A 115 -54.07 -6.15 -6.07
N ALA A 116 -54.94 -6.08 -7.08
CA ALA A 116 -54.63 -5.40 -8.34
C ALA A 116 -54.46 -3.88 -8.17
N CYS A 117 -55.27 -3.24 -7.32
CA CYS A 117 -55.08 -1.84 -6.94
C CYS A 117 -53.74 -1.63 -6.21
N THR A 118 -53.41 -2.49 -5.24
CA THR A 118 -52.11 -2.44 -4.55
C THR A 118 -50.94 -2.64 -5.51
N LEU A 119 -51.04 -3.60 -6.44
CA LEU A 119 -50.03 -3.83 -7.46
C LEU A 119 -49.77 -2.59 -8.31
N ARG A 120 -50.84 -1.89 -8.73
CA ARG A 120 -50.71 -0.65 -9.51
C ARG A 120 -49.96 0.44 -8.74
N PHE A 121 -50.27 0.61 -7.46
CA PHE A 121 -49.55 1.55 -6.59
C PHE A 121 -48.07 1.16 -6.44
N VAL A 122 -47.76 -0.08 -6.07
CA VAL A 122 -46.38 -0.54 -5.85
C VAL A 122 -45.56 -0.48 -7.14
N PHE A 123 -46.13 -0.87 -8.28
CA PHE A 123 -45.47 -0.81 -9.59
C PHE A 123 -45.12 0.62 -9.98
N SER A 124 -46.03 1.57 -9.74
CA SER A 124 -45.79 2.99 -10.06
C SER A 124 -44.66 3.57 -9.21
N ASN A 125 -44.63 3.23 -7.92
CA ASN A 125 -43.53 3.62 -7.03
C ASN A 125 -42.20 2.98 -7.46
N HIS A 126 -42.19 1.68 -7.73
CA HIS A 126 -40.98 0.95 -8.14
C HIS A 126 -40.37 1.50 -9.44
N LEU A 127 -41.19 1.80 -10.46
CA LEU A 127 -40.72 2.40 -11.71
C LEU A 127 -40.22 3.85 -11.54
N PHE A 128 -40.84 4.63 -10.65
CA PHE A 128 -40.40 5.99 -10.36
C PHE A 128 -39.00 6.01 -9.74
N TYR A 129 -38.76 5.15 -8.74
CA TYR A 129 -37.44 5.03 -8.12
C TYR A 129 -36.38 4.47 -9.07
N ALA A 130 -36.73 3.50 -9.94
CA ALA A 130 -35.81 2.97 -10.95
C ALA A 130 -35.36 4.04 -11.97
N ARG A 131 -36.22 5.02 -12.27
CA ARG A 131 -35.93 6.08 -13.24
C ARG A 131 -35.11 7.23 -12.65
N VAL A 132 -35.36 7.63 -11.40
CA VAL A 132 -34.60 8.69 -10.71
C VAL A 132 -33.17 8.26 -10.41
N ILE A 133 -32.94 6.96 -10.21
CA ILE A 133 -31.62 6.40 -9.90
C ILE A 133 -30.73 6.25 -11.16
N SER A 134 -31.33 6.27 -12.36
CA SER A 134 -30.62 6.09 -13.64
C SER A 134 -30.30 7.40 -14.39
N SER A 135 -30.49 8.57 -13.75
CA SER A 135 -30.19 9.92 -14.29
C SER A 135 -29.16 10.62 -13.43
#